data_AF-A0A2T9KCB8-F1
#
_entry.id   AF-A0A2T9KCB8-F1
#
_cell.length_a   1.000
_cell.length_b   1.000
_cell.length_c   1.000
_cell.angle_alpha   90.00
_cell.angle_beta   90.00
_cell.angle_gamma   90.00
#
_symmetry.space_group_name_H-M   'P 1'
#
loop_
_entity.id
_entity.type
_entity.pdbx_description
1 polymer ?
#
loop_
_entity_poly.entity_id
_entity_poly.type
_entity_poly.pdbx_seq_one_letter_code
_entity_poly.pdbx_strand_id
1 'polypeptide(L)'
;MFAWSPLVFAIAMMVVCVAALVRGEWEERLFGALYMSACMASLAVEKRPWTGPQGAIVAIDAIVLFGAVGIALVSGKLWPIGAAAFQVLTLGAHLAFVAADGRLSAVGYLTVLIVWSYGTIACLCCGAGSHFRPPKPVRWGSFQRPIRRRGRGSDQA
;
A
#
# COMPACT_ATOMS: atom_id res chain seq x y z
N MET A 1 5.35 9.66 -28.43
CA MET A 1 5.02 10.06 -27.04
C MET A 1 4.70 8.78 -26.28
N PHE A 2 5.62 8.34 -25.41
CA PHE A 2 5.82 6.97 -24.88
C PHE A 2 4.59 6.03 -24.89
N ALA A 3 4.48 5.20 -25.94
CA ALA A 3 3.43 4.19 -26.11
C ALA A 3 3.64 2.91 -25.27
N TRP A 4 4.61 2.92 -24.33
CA TRP A 4 5.09 1.73 -23.62
C TRP A 4 4.45 1.49 -22.24
N SER A 5 3.76 2.45 -21.63
CA SER A 5 3.61 2.49 -20.17
C SER A 5 2.33 1.94 -19.52
N PRO A 6 1.13 1.92 -20.14
CA PRO A 6 -0.08 1.48 -19.42
C PRO A 6 -0.14 -0.03 -19.26
N LEU A 7 0.32 -0.80 -20.26
CA LEU A 7 0.42 -2.26 -20.15
C LEU A 7 1.48 -2.68 -19.14
N VAL A 8 2.65 -2.03 -19.14
CA VAL A 8 3.71 -2.31 -18.15
C VAL A 8 3.22 -2.00 -16.74
N PHE A 9 2.54 -0.87 -16.55
CA PHE A 9 1.91 -0.54 -15.27
C PHE A 9 0.86 -1.58 -14.87
N ALA A 10 -0.05 -1.95 -15.77
CA ALA A 10 -1.08 -2.93 -15.50
C ALA A 10 -0.48 -4.29 -15.12
N ILE A 11 0.55 -4.75 -15.83
CA ILE A 11 1.27 -6.00 -15.53
C ILE A 11 1.96 -5.88 -14.16
N ALA A 12 2.68 -4.80 -13.90
CA ALA A 12 3.36 -4.58 -12.62
C ALA A 12 2.35 -4.56 -11.46
N MET A 13 1.25 -3.83 -11.62
CA MET A 13 0.15 -3.77 -10.65
C MET A 13 -0.43 -5.16 -10.39
N MET A 14 -0.76 -5.91 -11.46
CA MET A 14 -1.25 -7.28 -11.35
C MET A 14 -0.28 -8.17 -10.57
N VAL A 15 1.01 -8.15 -10.92
CA VAL A 15 2.03 -8.96 -10.25
C VAL A 15 2.13 -8.61 -8.77
N VAL A 16 2.14 -7.31 -8.43
CA VAL A 16 2.32 -6.85 -7.05
C VAL A 16 1.08 -7.11 -6.20
N CYS A 17 -0.11 -6.83 -6.71
CA CYS A 17 -1.35 -7.14 -6.02
C CYS A 17 -1.53 -8.65 -5.84
N VAL A 18 -1.24 -9.48 -6.85
CA VAL A 18 -1.27 -10.94 -6.71
C VAL A 18 -0.22 -11.43 -5.72
N ALA A 19 0.99 -10.87 -5.74
CA ALA A 19 2.02 -11.20 -4.76
C ALA A 19 1.58 -10.84 -3.33
N ALA A 20 0.97 -9.68 -3.12
CA ALA A 20 0.41 -9.26 -1.85
C ALA A 20 -0.75 -10.15 -1.39
N LEU A 21 -1.61 -10.59 -2.30
CA LEU A 21 -2.72 -11.51 -2.00
C LEU A 21 -2.24 -12.90 -1.58
N VAL A 22 -1.22 -13.43 -2.26
CA VAL A 22 -0.69 -14.78 -2.00
C VAL A 22 0.21 -14.81 -0.77
N ARG A 23 1.07 -13.80 -0.59
CA ARG A 23 2.15 -13.83 0.40
C ARG A 23 1.99 -12.84 1.54
N GLY A 24 1.17 -11.81 1.37
CA GLY A 24 1.07 -10.74 2.34
C GLY A 24 0.26 -11.09 3.58
N GLU A 25 0.41 -10.28 4.63
CA GLU A 25 -0.43 -10.33 5.82
C GLU A 25 -1.81 -9.71 5.55
N TRP A 26 -2.71 -9.70 6.55
CA TRP A 26 -4.09 -9.23 6.36
C TRP A 26 -4.15 -7.80 5.79
N GLU A 27 -3.20 -6.94 6.14
CA GLU A 27 -3.13 -5.56 5.65
C GLU A 27 -2.83 -5.50 4.15
N GLU A 28 -1.84 -6.27 3.71
CA GLU A 28 -1.35 -6.28 2.34
C GLU A 28 -2.36 -6.95 1.41
N ARG A 29 -3.02 -8.01 1.90
CA ARG A 29 -4.13 -8.66 1.20
C ARG A 29 -5.31 -7.72 1.04
N LEU A 30 -5.70 -7.02 2.11
CA LEU A 30 -6.82 -6.07 2.08
C LEU A 30 -6.53 -4.92 1.12
N PHE A 31 -5.35 -4.28 1.24
CA PHE A 31 -4.98 -3.18 0.34
C PHE A 31 -4.83 -3.64 -1.10
N GLY A 32 -4.19 -4.79 -1.33
CA GLY A 32 -4.04 -5.39 -2.66
C GLY A 32 -5.38 -5.68 -3.32
N ALA A 33 -6.35 -6.24 -2.58
CA ALA A 33 -7.72 -6.47 -3.06
C ALA A 33 -8.47 -5.17 -3.36
N LEU A 34 -8.35 -4.17 -2.47
CA LEU A 34 -8.94 -2.84 -2.66
C LEU A 34 -8.40 -2.17 -3.92
N TYR A 35 -7.07 -2.15 -4.10
CA TYR A 35 -6.42 -1.50 -5.23
C TYR A 35 -6.75 -2.22 -6.56
N MET A 36 -6.76 -3.56 -6.53
CA MET A 36 -7.15 -4.37 -7.69
C MET A 36 -8.60 -4.12 -8.10
N SER A 37 -9.53 -4.15 -7.15
CA SER A 37 -10.96 -3.94 -7.42
C SER A 37 -11.24 -2.52 -7.89
N ALA A 38 -10.54 -1.52 -7.34
CA ALA A 38 -10.58 -0.15 -7.81
C ALA A 38 -10.16 -0.02 -9.28
N CYS A 39 -9.06 -0.68 -9.68
CA CYS A 39 -8.62 -0.62 -11.06
C CYS A 39 -9.63 -1.28 -12.03
N MET A 40 -10.21 -2.42 -11.65
CA MET A 40 -11.27 -3.07 -12.42
C MET A 40 -12.54 -2.19 -12.51
N ALA A 41 -12.90 -1.52 -11.41
CA ALA A 41 -14.04 -0.61 -11.39
C ALA A 41 -13.80 0.61 -12.30
N SER A 42 -12.60 1.19 -12.28
CA SER A 42 -12.26 2.31 -13.16
C SER A 42 -12.36 1.92 -14.64
N LEU A 43 -11.87 0.73 -15.03
CA LEU A 43 -12.01 0.22 -16.40
C LEU A 43 -13.47 -0.02 -16.81
N ALA A 44 -14.31 -0.51 -15.88
CA ALA A 44 -15.72 -0.77 -16.14
C ALA A 44 -16.55 0.52 -16.26
N VAL A 45 -16.16 1.56 -15.51
CA VAL A 45 -16.87 2.84 -15.45
C VAL A 45 -16.47 3.76 -16.60
N GLU A 46 -15.27 3.63 -17.15
CA GLU A 46 -14.75 4.48 -18.22
C GLU A 46 -15.65 4.45 -19.49
N LYS A 47 -16.56 5.42 -19.59
CA LYS A 47 -17.41 5.58 -20.79
C LYS A 47 -16.65 6.26 -21.94
N ARG A 48 -16.87 5.78 -23.17
CA ARG A 48 -16.46 6.46 -24.43
C ARG A 48 -17.65 7.22 -25.03
N PRO A 49 -17.48 8.44 -25.58
CA PRO A 49 -16.23 9.21 -25.75
C PRO A 49 -15.71 9.82 -24.44
N TRP A 50 -14.39 10.02 -24.35
CA TRP A 50 -13.70 10.54 -23.17
C TRP A 50 -14.03 12.02 -22.94
N THR A 51 -14.77 12.33 -21.87
CA THR A 51 -15.16 13.70 -21.50
C THR A 51 -14.45 14.24 -20.25
N GLY A 52 -13.39 13.56 -19.79
CA GLY A 52 -12.63 13.92 -18.58
C GLY A 52 -12.87 12.96 -17.40
N PRO A 53 -12.26 13.25 -16.22
CA PRO A 53 -12.39 12.42 -15.04
C PRO A 53 -13.85 12.34 -14.60
N GLN A 54 -14.45 11.19 -14.84
CA GLN A 54 -15.81 10.92 -14.40
C GLN A 54 -15.82 10.90 -12.87
N GLY A 55 -16.79 11.55 -12.23
CA GLY A 55 -16.86 11.64 -10.76
C GLY A 55 -16.81 10.27 -10.07
N ALA A 56 -17.20 9.21 -10.77
CA ALA A 56 -17.07 7.83 -10.32
C ALA A 56 -15.61 7.35 -10.17
N ILE A 57 -14.68 7.76 -11.04
CA ILE A 57 -13.25 7.43 -10.90
C ILE A 57 -12.67 8.12 -9.66
N VAL A 58 -13.03 9.38 -9.44
CA VAL A 58 -12.63 10.14 -8.23
C VAL A 58 -13.15 9.46 -6.96
N ALA A 59 -14.39 8.98 -6.97
CA ALA A 59 -14.98 8.24 -5.85
C ALA A 59 -14.24 6.92 -5.59
N ILE A 60 -13.85 6.19 -6.64
CA ILE A 60 -13.07 4.95 -6.53
C ILE A 60 -11.70 5.24 -5.88
N ASP A 61 -10.97 6.25 -6.34
CA ASP A 61 -9.66 6.60 -5.76
C ASP A 61 -9.77 7.11 -4.32
N ALA A 62 -10.87 7.79 -3.96
CA ALA A 62 -11.16 8.17 -2.59
C ALA A 62 -11.36 6.94 -1.69
N ILE A 63 -12.09 5.91 -2.14
CA ILE A 63 -12.26 4.66 -1.38
C ILE A 63 -10.90 3.99 -1.13
N VAL A 64 -10.04 3.93 -2.15
CA VAL A 64 -8.68 3.40 -2.01
C VAL A 64 -7.88 4.20 -0.98
N LEU A 65 -7.98 5.53 -1.02
CA LEU A 65 -7.32 6.41 -0.04
C LEU A 65 -7.79 6.12 1.38
N PHE A 66 -9.11 6.06 1.62
CA PHE A 66 -9.64 5.75 2.94
C PHE A 66 -9.23 4.34 3.41
N GLY A 67 -9.16 3.38 2.50
CA GLY A 67 -8.62 2.05 2.78
C GLY A 67 -7.15 2.10 3.20
N ALA A 68 -6.31 2.83 2.47
CA ALA A 68 -4.89 3.02 2.81
C ALA A 68 -4.72 3.64 4.20
N VAL A 69 -5.50 4.69 4.48
CA VAL A 69 -5.47 5.39 5.78
C VAL A 69 -5.94 4.47 6.90
N GLY A 70 -7.02 3.73 6.73
CA GLY A 70 -7.50 2.76 7.71
C GLY A 70 -6.43 1.72 8.06
N ILE A 71 -5.75 1.20 7.05
CA ILE A 71 -4.66 0.23 7.22
C ILE A 71 -3.43 0.88 7.89
N ALA A 72 -3.12 2.14 7.56
CA ALA A 72 -2.04 2.89 8.20
C ALA A 72 -2.28 3.07 9.71
N LEU A 73 -3.52 3.36 10.09
CA LEU A 73 -3.90 3.58 11.49
C LEU A 73 -3.86 2.28 12.32
N VAL A 74 -4.15 1.13 11.73
CA VAL A 74 -4.22 -0.14 12.45
C VAL A 74 -2.88 -0.88 12.48
N SER A 75 -2.10 -0.85 11.40
CA SER A 75 -0.98 -1.79 11.23
C SER A 75 0.32 -1.38 11.93
N GLY A 76 0.48 -0.10 12.30
CA GLY A 76 1.75 0.42 12.84
C GLY A 76 2.94 0.33 11.87
N LYS A 77 2.72 -0.06 10.61
CA LYS A 77 3.75 -0.16 9.56
C LYS A 77 3.89 1.19 8.86
N LEU A 78 5.09 1.51 8.35
CA LEU A 78 5.35 2.77 7.63
C LEU A 78 4.91 2.72 6.16
N TRP A 79 4.82 1.53 5.56
CA TRP A 79 4.47 1.39 4.14
C TRP A 79 3.06 1.90 3.77
N PRO A 80 2.00 1.72 4.58
CA PRO A 80 0.67 2.21 4.23
C PRO A 80 0.56 3.73 4.31
N ILE A 81 1.39 4.39 5.13
CA ILE A 81 1.48 5.86 5.18
C ILE A 81 2.00 6.39 3.84
N GLY A 82 3.03 5.75 3.29
CA GLY A 82 3.55 6.08 1.95
C GLY A 82 2.49 5.85 0.87
N ALA A 83 1.80 4.72 0.91
CA ALA A 83 0.72 4.42 -0.04
C ALA A 83 -0.43 5.45 0.05
N ALA A 84 -0.83 5.83 1.27
CA ALA A 84 -1.85 6.85 1.49
C ALA A 84 -1.42 8.22 0.94
N ALA A 85 -0.16 8.63 1.14
CA ALA A 85 0.36 9.89 0.61
C ALA A 85 0.30 9.94 -0.92
N PHE A 86 0.72 8.87 -1.61
CA PHE A 86 0.59 8.80 -3.08
C PHE A 86 -0.88 8.79 -3.54
N GLN A 87 -1.76 8.18 -2.76
CA GLN A 87 -3.18 8.19 -3.08
C GLN A 87 -3.83 9.57 -2.89
N VAL A 88 -3.38 10.37 -1.91
CA VAL A 88 -3.76 11.79 -1.80
C VAL A 88 -3.29 12.57 -3.02
N LEU A 89 -2.06 12.36 -3.50
CA LEU A 89 -1.55 13.02 -4.70
C LEU A 89 -2.34 12.64 -5.95
N THR A 90 -2.73 11.37 -6.06
CA THR A 90 -3.59 10.85 -7.14
C THR A 90 -4.95 11.56 -7.12
N LEU A 91 -5.63 11.55 -5.97
CA LEU A 91 -6.92 12.21 -5.79
C LEU A 91 -6.82 13.73 -6.03
N GLY A 92 -5.74 14.35 -5.57
CA GLY A 92 -5.45 15.77 -5.81
C GLY A 92 -5.27 16.09 -7.29
N ALA A 93 -4.67 15.20 -8.08
CA ALA A 93 -4.55 15.38 -9.53
C ALA A 93 -5.91 15.37 -10.23
N HIS A 94 -6.86 14.52 -9.78
CA HIS A 94 -8.25 14.57 -10.27
C HIS A 94 -8.90 15.91 -9.95
N LEU A 95 -8.82 16.35 -8.70
CA LEU A 95 -9.44 17.60 -8.26
C LEU A 95 -8.83 18.82 -8.97
N ALA A 96 -7.51 18.83 -9.18
CA ALA A 96 -6.83 19.88 -9.92
C ALA A 96 -7.28 19.93 -11.39
N PHE A 97 -7.47 18.78 -12.04
CA PHE A 97 -7.97 18.72 -13.41
C PHE A 97 -9.41 19.23 -13.52
N VAL A 98 -10.27 18.82 -12.58
CA VAL A 98 -11.67 19.28 -12.51
C VAL A 98 -11.72 20.79 -12.23
N ALA A 99 -10.96 21.28 -11.26
CA ALA A 99 -10.93 22.69 -10.89
C ALA A 99 -10.36 23.61 -12.00
N ALA A 100 -9.56 23.06 -12.91
CA ALA A 100 -9.03 23.81 -14.05
C ALA A 100 -9.98 23.84 -15.26
N ASP A 101 -11.19 23.27 -15.17
CA ASP A 101 -12.18 23.20 -16.26
C ASP A 101 -11.58 22.71 -17.59
N GLY A 102 -10.70 21.70 -17.54
CA GLY A 102 -10.07 21.13 -18.73
C GLY A 102 -9.00 22.00 -19.40
N ARG A 103 -8.59 23.13 -18.79
CA ARG A 103 -7.47 23.96 -19.27
C ARG A 103 -6.10 23.29 -19.10
N LEU A 104 -6.04 22.22 -18.31
CA LEU A 104 -4.85 21.38 -18.13
C LEU A 104 -4.73 20.39 -19.29
N SER A 105 -3.50 20.18 -19.78
CA SER A 105 -3.21 19.17 -20.79
C SER A 105 -3.60 17.78 -20.27
N ALA A 106 -4.43 17.07 -21.04
CA ALA A 106 -4.82 15.68 -20.75
C ALA A 106 -3.59 14.76 -20.65
N VAL A 107 -2.54 15.02 -21.43
CA VAL A 107 -1.28 14.25 -21.38
C VAL A 107 -0.55 14.50 -20.06
N GLY A 108 -0.51 15.75 -19.59
CA GLY A 108 0.11 16.09 -18.30
C GLY A 108 -0.63 15.42 -17.14
N TYR A 109 -1.95 15.49 -17.16
CA TYR A 109 -2.82 14.84 -16.18
C TYR A 109 -2.59 13.31 -16.11
N LEU A 110 -2.61 12.62 -17.25
CA LEU A 110 -2.35 11.17 -17.30
C LEU A 110 -0.94 10.81 -16.83
N THR A 111 0.06 11.62 -17.16
CA THR A 111 1.46 11.37 -16.74
C THR A 111 1.58 11.41 -15.23
N VAL A 112 0.98 12.41 -14.60
CA VAL A 112 0.99 12.60 -13.14
C VAL A 112 0.31 11.42 -12.43
N LEU A 113 -0.85 10.97 -12.92
CA LEU A 113 -1.54 9.79 -12.39
C LEU A 113 -0.71 8.52 -12.46
N ILE A 114 -0.03 8.28 -13.60
CA ILE A 114 0.82 7.11 -13.77
C ILE A 114 1.98 7.14 -12.77
N VAL A 115 2.66 8.28 -12.63
CA VAL A 115 3.81 8.43 -11.72
C VAL A 115 3.42 8.17 -10.27
N TRP A 116 2.29 8.72 -9.80
CA TRP A 116 1.82 8.49 -8.44
C TRP A 116 1.38 7.05 -8.20
N SER A 117 0.75 6.43 -9.20
CA SER A 117 0.33 5.03 -9.10
C SER A 117 1.50 4.06 -9.01
N TYR A 118 2.62 4.33 -9.72
CA TYR A 118 3.87 3.59 -9.51
C TYR A 118 4.41 3.74 -8.09
N GLY A 119 4.30 4.94 -7.51
CA GLY A 119 4.64 5.19 -6.10
C GLY A 119 3.81 4.34 -5.13
N THR A 120 2.49 4.28 -5.33
CA THR A 120 1.57 3.46 -4.52
C THR A 120 1.94 1.98 -4.56
N ILE A 121 2.19 1.43 -5.76
CA ILE A 121 2.56 0.02 -5.93
C ILE A 121 3.94 -0.26 -5.35
N ALA A 122 4.91 0.65 -5.49
CA ALA A 122 6.22 0.52 -4.89
C ALA A 122 6.14 0.46 -3.36
N CYS A 123 5.27 1.26 -2.73
CA CYS A 123 5.02 1.16 -1.30
C CYS A 123 4.42 -0.20 -0.91
N LEU A 124 3.47 -0.74 -1.68
CA LEU A 124 2.90 -2.07 -1.45
C LEU A 124 3.97 -3.18 -1.61
N CYS A 125 4.83 -3.07 -2.62
CA CYS A 125 5.99 -3.96 -2.79
C CYS A 125 6.91 -3.93 -1.57
N CYS A 126 7.23 -2.73 -1.06
CA CYS A 126 8.07 -2.58 0.11
C CYS A 126 7.41 -3.19 1.36
N GLY A 127 6.09 -3.07 1.53
CA GLY A 127 5.34 -3.75 2.57
C GLY A 127 5.52 -5.26 2.48
N ALA A 128 5.11 -5.85 1.35
CA ALA A 128 5.20 -7.28 1.09
C ALA A 128 6.66 -7.82 1.16
N GLY A 129 7.65 -7.00 0.80
CA GLY A 129 9.07 -7.34 0.86
C GLY A 129 9.70 -7.18 2.24
N SER A 130 9.17 -6.29 3.09
CA SER A 130 9.70 -6.05 4.44
C SER A 130 9.46 -7.22 5.40
N HIS A 131 8.49 -8.08 5.09
CA HIS A 131 8.18 -9.30 5.83
C HIS A 131 9.28 -10.38 5.73
N PHE A 132 10.23 -10.26 4.80
CA PHE A 132 11.37 -11.19 4.68
C PHE A 132 12.46 -10.99 5.75
N ARG A 133 12.30 -10.05 6.69
CA ARG A 133 13.21 -9.96 7.83
C ARG A 133 12.73 -10.92 8.93
N PRO A 134 13.45 -12.03 9.22
CA PRO A 134 13.08 -12.88 10.34
C PRO A 134 13.01 -12.02 11.60
N PRO A 135 12.02 -12.24 12.49
CA PRO A 135 11.99 -11.58 13.78
C PRO A 135 13.35 -11.76 14.41
N LYS A 136 14.03 -10.65 14.76
CA LYS A 136 15.29 -10.73 15.50
C LYS A 136 14.97 -11.58 16.71
N PRO A 137 15.58 -12.77 16.90
CA PRO A 137 15.30 -13.56 18.08
C PRO A 137 15.63 -12.66 19.26
N VAL A 138 14.61 -12.29 20.03
CA VAL A 138 14.81 -11.66 21.33
C VAL A 138 15.55 -12.71 22.12
N ARG A 139 16.88 -12.57 22.17
CA ARG A 139 17.77 -13.46 22.90
C ARG A 139 17.56 -13.19 24.37
N TRP A 140 16.47 -13.72 24.93
CA TRP A 140 16.18 -13.78 26.36
C TRP A 140 17.09 -14.82 27.06
N GLY A 141 18.38 -14.76 26.76
CA GLY A 141 19.38 -15.73 27.18
C GLY A 141 20.43 -15.10 28.09
N SER A 142 20.02 -14.51 29.22
CA SER A 142 20.96 -14.16 30.31
C SER A 142 20.35 -13.93 31.70
N PHE A 143 19.03 -14.08 31.91
CA PHE A 143 18.41 -13.86 33.23
C PHE A 143 17.87 -15.13 33.91
N GLN A 144 18.43 -16.30 33.61
CA GLN A 144 18.31 -17.45 34.50
C GLN A 144 19.64 -17.69 35.21
N ARG A 145 19.92 -16.87 36.23
CA ARG A 145 20.84 -17.31 37.29
C ARG A 145 20.04 -18.23 38.21
N PRO A 146 20.39 -19.52 38.33
CA PRO A 146 19.81 -20.34 39.38
C PRO A 146 20.30 -19.77 40.72
N ILE A 147 19.38 -19.22 41.50
CA ILE A 147 19.63 -18.96 42.93
C ILE A 147 19.77 -20.34 43.55
N ARG A 148 21.01 -20.84 43.60
CA ARG A 148 21.39 -22.06 44.28
C ARG A 148 21.04 -21.85 45.74
N ARG A 149 19.90 -22.40 46.17
CA ARG A 149 19.52 -22.50 47.58
C ARG A 149 20.67 -23.18 48.30
N ARG A 150 21.43 -22.42 49.08
CA ARG A 150 22.41 -22.97 50.00
C ARG A 150 21.61 -23.70 51.07
N GLY A 151 21.69 -25.03 51.01
CA GLY A 151 21.04 -25.94 51.94
C GLY A 151 21.42 -25.60 53.38
N ARG A 152 20.38 -25.57 54.19
CA ARG A 152 20.39 -25.69 55.65
C ARG A 152 21.14 -26.99 55.98
N GLY A 153 22.33 -26.87 56.57
CA GLY A 153 22.98 -27.94 57.31
C GLY A 153 22.86 -27.59 58.78
N SER A 154 21.76 -28.01 59.40
CA SER A 154 21.76 -28.38 60.81
C SER A 154 22.60 -29.65 60.97
N ASP A 155 23.12 -29.83 62.17
CA ASP A 155 23.79 -31.04 62.67
C ASP A 155 25.28 -31.13 62.32
N GLN A 156 26.14 -30.67 63.23
CA GLN A 156 27.11 -31.53 63.93
C GLN A 156 27.56 -30.89 65.26
N ALA A 157 27.42 -31.68 66.32
CA ALA A 157 28.06 -31.68 67.64
C ALA A 157 27.87 -30.47 68.58
#